data_AF-A0A453M0E5-F1
#
_entry.id   AF-A0A453M0E5-F1
#
_cell.length_a   1.000
_cell.length_b   1.000
_cell.length_c   1.000
_cell.angle_alpha   90.00
_cell.angle_beta   90.00
_cell.angle_gamma   90.00
#
_symmetry.space_group_name_H-M   'P 1'
#
loop_
_entity.id
_entity.type
_entity.pdbx_description
1 polymer ?
#
loop_
_entity_poly.entity_id
_entity_poly.type
_entity_poly.pdbx_seq_one_letter_code
_entity_poly.pdbx_strand_id
1 'polypeptide(L)'
;EQSRRDDLESVGYLLLYFLRGSLPWQGLKAGTKKQKYDRISEKKMLTPAEVLCKSYPSEFISYFHYCRSLRFEDRPDYSYLKKLFRDVFVREGYQFDYVFDWTALKYPHMSS
;
A
#
# COMPACT_ATOMS: atom_id res chain seq x y z
N GLU A 1 -14.62 3.15 -15.49
CA GLU A 1 -13.72 4.32 -15.56
C GLU A 1 -12.88 4.36 -14.29
N GLN A 2 -11.60 4.71 -14.35
CA GLN A 2 -10.73 4.84 -13.17
C GLN A 2 -10.81 6.29 -12.64
N SER A 3 -10.71 6.44 -11.33
CA SER A 3 -10.81 7.72 -10.61
C SER A 3 -9.69 7.86 -9.57
N ARG A 4 -9.64 9.01 -8.88
CA ARG A 4 -8.61 9.33 -7.88
C ARG A 4 -8.47 8.29 -6.77
N ARG A 5 -9.57 7.62 -6.37
CA ARG A 5 -9.54 6.58 -5.33
C ARG A 5 -8.82 5.32 -5.80
N ASP A 6 -8.92 5.00 -7.09
CA ASP A 6 -8.33 3.80 -7.69
C ASP A 6 -6.79 3.92 -7.75
N ASP A 7 -6.28 5.13 -8.01
CA ASP A 7 -4.85 5.44 -7.94
C ASP A 7 -4.33 5.31 -6.51
N LEU A 8 -5.04 5.84 -5.52
CA LEU A 8 -4.64 5.75 -4.11
C LEU A 8 -4.67 4.31 -3.60
N GLU A 9 -5.73 3.55 -3.91
CA GLU A 9 -5.78 2.13 -3.54
C GLU A 9 -4.62 1.36 -4.19
N SER A 10 -4.24 1.71 -5.43
CA SER A 10 -3.07 1.14 -6.12
C SER A 10 -1.75 1.49 -5.44
N VAL A 11 -1.59 2.73 -4.95
CA VAL A 11 -0.42 3.12 -4.13
C VAL A 11 -0.36 2.29 -2.85
N GLY A 12 -1.49 2.08 -2.16
CA GLY A 12 -1.56 1.20 -0.99
C GLY A 12 -1.05 -0.21 -1.30
N TYR A 13 -1.45 -0.79 -2.44
CA TYR A 13 -0.96 -2.09 -2.88
C TYR A 13 0.55 -2.09 -3.17
N LEU A 14 1.10 -1.02 -3.75
CA LEU A 14 2.55 -0.89 -4.00
C LEU A 14 3.36 -0.79 -2.72
N LEU A 15 2.93 0.05 -1.77
CA LEU A 15 3.59 0.18 -0.47
C LEU A 15 3.62 -1.16 0.27
N LEU A 16 2.49 -1.86 0.27
CA LEU A 16 2.39 -3.16 0.90
C LEU A 16 3.21 -4.23 0.16
N TYR A 17 3.32 -4.15 -1.17
CA TYR A 17 4.21 -4.99 -1.95
C TYR A 17 5.68 -4.80 -1.55
N PHE A 18 6.15 -3.56 -1.38
CA PHE A 18 7.52 -3.31 -0.91
C PHE A 18 7.79 -3.90 0.47
N LEU A 19 6.79 -3.83 1.36
CA LEU A 19 6.91 -4.34 2.72
C LEU A 19 6.82 -5.88 2.80
N ARG A 20 6.01 -6.51 1.94
CA ARG A 20 5.75 -7.96 1.93
C ARG A 20 6.62 -8.76 0.97
N GLY A 21 7.21 -8.10 -0.02
CA GLY A 21 7.80 -8.70 -1.22
C GLY A 21 6.79 -9.30 -2.22
N SER A 22 5.54 -9.55 -1.80
CA SER A 22 4.48 -10.07 -2.68
C SER A 22 3.06 -9.76 -2.21
N LEU A 23 2.11 -9.83 -3.14
CA LEU A 23 0.67 -9.67 -2.96
C LEU A 23 -0.07 -10.99 -3.23
N PRO A 24 -1.18 -11.29 -2.52
CA PRO A 24 -1.87 -12.58 -2.60
C PRO A 24 -2.45 -12.96 -3.98
N TRP A 25 -2.57 -11.98 -4.88
CA TRP A 25 -3.08 -12.17 -6.25
C TRP A 25 -1.96 -12.26 -7.31
N GLN A 26 -0.68 -12.30 -6.90
CA GLN A 26 0.41 -12.59 -7.83
C GLN A 26 0.45 -14.09 -8.18
N GLY A 27 0.96 -14.40 -9.38
CA GLY A 27 1.16 -15.79 -9.82
C GLY A 27 -0.10 -16.58 -10.17
N LEU A 28 -1.30 -15.97 -10.13
CA LEU A 28 -2.54 -16.64 -10.53
C LEU A 28 -2.48 -17.09 -12.00
N LYS A 29 -2.62 -18.41 -12.22
CA LYS A 29 -2.67 -19.03 -13.55
C LYS A 29 -4.05 -18.79 -14.17
N ALA A 30 -4.14 -18.63 -15.49
CA ALA A 30 -5.38 -18.57 -16.25
C ALA A 30 -5.13 -18.88 -17.73
N GLY A 31 -6.14 -19.35 -18.45
CA GLY A 31 -6.00 -19.70 -19.87
C GLY A 31 -5.98 -18.48 -20.80
N THR A 32 -6.57 -17.36 -20.37
CA THR A 32 -6.57 -16.10 -21.14
C THR A 32 -6.23 -14.90 -20.26
N LYS A 33 -5.85 -13.79 -20.90
CA LYS A 33 -5.57 -12.52 -20.22
C LYS A 33 -6.80 -12.00 -19.46
N LYS A 34 -8.00 -12.12 -20.04
CA LYS A 34 -9.27 -11.72 -19.41
C LYS A 34 -9.52 -12.52 -18.13
N GLN A 35 -9.45 -13.85 -18.22
CA GLN A 35 -9.61 -14.73 -17.05
C GLN A 35 -8.58 -14.45 -15.95
N LYS A 36 -7.35 -14.07 -16.33
CA LYS A 36 -6.31 -13.68 -15.36
C LYS A 36 -6.73 -12.42 -14.59
N TYR A 37 -7.22 -11.39 -15.28
CA TYR A 37 -7.68 -10.16 -14.63
C TYR A 37 -8.92 -10.41 -13.77
N ASP A 38 -9.87 -11.22 -14.24
CA ASP A 38 -11.08 -11.57 -13.48
C ASP A 38 -10.70 -12.27 -12.17
N ARG A 39 -9.76 -13.24 -12.20
CA ARG A 39 -9.24 -13.92 -11.00
C ARG A 39 -8.50 -12.97 -10.05
N ILE A 40 -7.70 -12.05 -10.58
CA ILE A 40 -7.02 -11.03 -9.75
C ILE A 40 -8.05 -10.12 -9.08
N SER A 41 -9.07 -9.68 -9.83
CA SER A 41 -10.15 -8.83 -9.33
C SER A 41 -10.92 -9.52 -8.22
N GLU A 42 -11.35 -10.75 -8.45
CA GLU A 42 -12.04 -11.58 -7.46
C GLU A 42 -11.18 -11.79 -6.21
N LYS A 43 -9.89 -12.12 -6.37
CA LYS A 43 -8.99 -12.30 -5.23
C LYS A 43 -8.81 -11.02 -4.42
N LYS A 44 -8.73 -9.86 -5.07
CA LYS A 44 -8.66 -8.54 -4.39
C LYS A 44 -9.94 -8.26 -3.61
N MET A 45 -11.11 -8.52 -4.20
CA MET A 45 -12.41 -8.35 -3.54
C MET A 45 -12.59 -9.25 -2.32
N LEU A 46 -12.16 -10.52 -2.44
CA LEU A 46 -12.28 -11.52 -1.38
C LEU A 46 -11.20 -11.42 -0.30
N THR A 47 -10.26 -10.47 -0.41
CA THR A 47 -9.22 -10.26 0.60
C THR A 47 -9.51 -8.98 1.39
N PRO A 48 -10.08 -9.08 2.62
CA PRO A 48 -10.29 -7.93 3.49
C PRO A 48 -8.99 -7.20 3.82
N ALA A 49 -9.07 -5.91 4.12
CA ALA A 49 -7.90 -5.09 4.45
C ALA A 49 -7.15 -5.65 5.67
N GLU A 50 -7.89 -6.16 6.66
CA GLU A 50 -7.40 -6.78 7.89
C GLU A 50 -6.57 -8.04 7.61
N VAL A 51 -7.01 -8.84 6.63
CA VAL A 51 -6.29 -10.05 6.21
C VAL A 51 -5.06 -9.66 5.39
N LEU A 52 -5.23 -8.73 4.47
CA LEU A 52 -4.16 -8.25 3.59
C LEU A 52 -3.00 -7.62 4.38
N CYS A 53 -3.32 -6.83 5.40
CA CYS A 53 -2.39 -6.06 6.20
C CYS A 53 -2.02 -6.74 7.53
N LYS A 54 -2.39 -8.03 7.72
CA LYS A 54 -2.05 -8.78 8.93
C LYS A 54 -0.55 -8.72 9.20
N SER A 55 -0.19 -8.42 10.45
CA SER A 55 1.20 -8.27 10.94
C SER A 55 1.94 -7.03 10.45
N TYR A 56 1.25 -6.07 9.82
CA TYR A 56 1.79 -4.76 9.45
C TYR A 56 1.08 -3.64 10.21
N PRO A 57 1.62 -2.41 10.24
CA PRO A 57 1.01 -1.30 10.96
C PRO A 57 -0.47 -1.11 10.58
N SER A 58 -1.32 -0.91 11.59
CA SER A 58 -2.78 -0.75 11.43
C SER A 58 -3.19 0.42 10.53
N GLU A 59 -2.28 1.37 10.31
CA GLU A 59 -2.42 2.50 9.42
C GLU A 59 -2.61 2.07 7.96
N PHE A 60 -2.07 0.91 7.55
CA PHE A 60 -2.39 0.34 6.24
C PHE A 60 -3.87 -0.08 6.13
N ILE A 61 -4.44 -0.67 7.19
CA ILE A 61 -5.88 -1.02 7.22
C ILE A 61 -6.71 0.26 7.10
N SER A 62 -6.37 1.27 7.90
CA SER A 62 -7.03 2.58 7.89
C SER A 62 -6.93 3.26 6.51
N TYR A 63 -5.77 3.16 5.85
CA TYR A 63 -5.55 3.66 4.50
C TYR A 63 -6.46 2.99 3.47
N PHE A 64 -6.53 1.65 3.46
CA PHE A 64 -7.37 0.91 2.52
C PHE A 64 -8.86 1.17 2.76
N HIS A 65 -9.30 1.21 4.02
CA HIS A 65 -10.68 1.55 4.35
C HIS A 65 -11.05 2.95 3.89
N TYR A 66 -10.15 3.93 4.10
CA TYR A 66 -10.35 5.28 3.60
C TYR A 66 -10.51 5.30 2.08
N CYS A 67 -9.55 4.70 1.34
CA CYS A 67 -9.59 4.68 -0.13
C CYS A 67 -10.87 4.03 -0.67
N ARG A 68 -11.30 2.91 -0.08
CA ARG A 68 -12.50 2.17 -0.50
C ARG A 68 -13.81 2.88 -0.12
N SER A 69 -13.78 3.77 0.88
CA SER A 69 -14.95 4.58 1.28
C SER A 69 -15.21 5.77 0.35
N LEU A 70 -14.21 6.21 -0.42
CA LEU A 70 -14.35 7.33 -1.35
C LEU A 70 -15.32 6.98 -2.49
N ARG A 71 -16.21 7.90 -2.81
CA ARG A 71 -17.03 7.85 -4.02
C ARG A 71 -16.19 8.26 -5.24
N PHE A 72 -16.71 7.96 -6.43
CA PHE A 72 -16.00 8.18 -7.69
C PHE A 72 -15.53 9.64 -7.87
N GLU A 73 -16.37 10.61 -7.51
CA GLU A 73 -16.09 12.05 -7.66
C GLU A 73 -15.48 12.69 -6.41
N ASP A 74 -15.28 11.94 -5.32
CA ASP A 74 -14.76 12.53 -4.09
C ASP A 74 -13.32 12.99 -4.28
N ARG A 75 -12.98 14.11 -3.65
CA ARG A 75 -11.60 14.59 -3.53
C ARG A 75 -10.99 13.96 -2.28
N PRO A 76 -9.93 13.14 -2.41
CA PRO A 76 -9.29 12.53 -1.26
C PRO A 76 -8.65 13.58 -0.32
N ASP A 77 -8.68 13.29 0.98
CA ASP A 77 -7.90 13.97 2.00
C ASP A 77 -6.48 13.40 2.01
N TYR A 78 -5.66 13.92 1.10
CA TYR A 78 -4.25 13.55 0.99
C TYR A 78 -3.45 13.88 2.26
N SER A 79 -3.89 14.87 3.05
CA SER A 79 -3.21 15.26 4.28
C SER A 79 -3.42 14.20 5.37
N TYR A 80 -4.65 13.69 5.51
CA TYR A 80 -4.96 12.56 6.38
C TYR A 80 -4.15 11.31 5.99
N LEU A 81 -4.15 10.94 4.70
CA LEU A 81 -3.42 9.76 4.23
C LEU A 81 -1.91 9.85 4.51
N LYS A 82 -1.29 11.02 4.29
CA LYS A 82 0.11 11.26 4.66
C LYS A 82 0.35 11.21 6.16
N LYS A 83 -0.60 11.75 6.95
CA LYS A 83 -0.49 11.77 8.41
C LYS A 83 -0.46 10.36 8.99
N LEU A 84 -1.29 9.44 8.48
CA LEU A 84 -1.28 8.03 8.91
C LEU A 84 0.15 7.46 8.92
N PHE A 85 0.87 7.55 7.81
CA PHE A 85 2.21 6.98 7.73
C PHE A 85 3.26 7.82 8.48
N ARG A 86 3.11 9.15 8.53
CA ARG A 86 4.00 10.00 9.32
C ARG A 86 3.91 9.70 10.82
N ASP A 87 2.71 9.44 11.33
CA ASP A 87 2.52 9.13 12.75
C ASP A 87 3.21 7.80 13.12
N VAL A 88 3.12 6.77 12.25
CA VAL A 88 3.89 5.52 12.41
C VAL A 88 5.38 5.82 12.39
N PHE A 89 5.83 6.57 11.39
CA PHE A 89 7.25 6.89 11.20
C PHE A 89 7.86 7.52 12.45
N VAL A 90 7.17 8.50 13.05
CA VAL A 90 7.60 9.16 14.29
C VAL A 90 7.51 8.21 15.49
N ARG A 91 6.45 7.41 15.60
CA ARG A 91 6.25 6.46 16.70
C ARG A 91 7.32 5.38 16.75
N GLU A 92 7.78 4.91 15.60
CA GLU A 92 8.88 3.94 15.49
C GLU A 92 10.26 4.61 15.65
N GLY A 93 10.33 5.93 15.86
CA GLY A 93 11.56 6.65 16.15
C GLY A 93 12.41 7.00 14.93
N TYR A 94 11.89 6.86 13.71
CA TYR A 94 12.63 7.19 12.50
C TYR A 94 12.86 8.70 12.34
N GLN A 95 14.01 9.06 11.76
CA GLN A 95 14.37 10.44 11.45
C GLN A 95 14.14 10.73 9.98
N PHE A 96 13.63 11.92 9.67
CA PHE A 96 13.41 12.34 8.28
C PHE A 96 14.70 12.92 7.69
N ASP A 97 15.70 12.06 7.49
CA ASP A 97 17.07 12.39 7.07
C ASP A 97 17.35 12.10 5.57
N TYR A 98 16.34 11.58 4.86
CA TYR A 98 16.46 11.12 3.46
C TYR A 98 17.45 9.98 3.24
N VAL A 99 17.76 9.21 4.30
CA VAL A 99 18.54 7.98 4.21
C VAL A 99 17.60 6.81 3.92
N PHE A 100 17.72 6.25 2.72
CA PHE A 100 17.03 5.04 2.28
C PHE A 100 17.95 3.83 2.32
N ASP A 101 17.40 2.62 2.25
CA ASP A 101 18.17 1.36 2.26
C ASP A 101 19.34 1.38 1.26
N TRP A 102 19.11 1.87 0.04
CA TRP A 102 20.15 1.93 -0.99
C TRP A 102 21.17 3.07 -0.82
N THR A 103 20.88 4.09 0.00
CA THR A 103 21.85 5.15 0.32
C THR A 103 22.72 4.78 1.51
N ALA A 104 22.16 4.08 2.51
CA ALA A 104 22.92 3.53 3.63
C ALA A 104 24.02 2.56 3.16
N LEU A 105 23.70 1.72 2.17
CA LEU A 105 24.67 0.81 1.53
C LEU A 105 25.82 1.54 0.83
N LYS A 106 25.62 2.79 0.39
CA LYS A 106 26.63 3.61 -0.29
C LYS A 106 27.46 4.46 0.66
N TYR A 107 26.89 4.84 1.81
CA TYR A 107 27.54 5.71 2.79
C TYR A 107 27.36 5.15 4.22
N PRO A 108 28.11 4.12 4.61
CA PRO A 108 27.94 3.44 5.90
C PRO A 108 28.13 4.35 7.13
N HIS A 109 28.86 5.46 6.95
CA HIS A 109 29.10 6.46 8.00
C HIS A 109 27.94 7.44 8.20
N MET A 110 26.90 7.40 7.35
CA MET A 110 25.68 8.21 7.48
C MET A 110 24.52 7.44 8.13
N SER A 111 24.71 6.14 8.40
CA SER A 111 23.75 5.31 9.13
C SER A 111 24.12 5.37 10.61
N SER A 112 23.44 6.19 11.41
CA SER A 112 23.67 6.32 12.85
C SER A 112 22.35 6.40 13.59
#